data_AF-A0A1F5AT81-F1
#
_entry.id   AF-A0A1F5AT81-F1
#
_cell.length_a   1.000
_cell.length_b   1.000
_cell.length_c   1.000
_cell.angle_alpha   90.00
_cell.angle_beta   90.00
_cell.angle_gamma   90.00
#
_symmetry.space_group_name_H-M   'P 1'
#
loop_
_entity.id
_entity.type
_entity.pdbx_description
1 polymer ?
#
loop_
_entity_poly.entity_id
_entity_poly.type
_entity_poly.pdbx_seq_one_letter_code
_entity_poly.pdbx_strand_id
1 'polypeptide(L)'
;MPDSIKTTRICLVVAAGLEIATAALILFIFLSGAVLVGWGTERSELLGSALLGATGITLAVLFAAYGVFGLFTAAGIAKGRPWSRIAGLVLAVLLLPAFPVGTVIGIFALKGLLGPDARAWFGTPNGAPPVSFRPPSTL
;
A
#
# COMPACT_ATOMS: atom_id res chain seq x y z
N MET A 1 14.59 6.30 -13.95
CA MET A 1 13.64 6.50 -12.84
C MET A 1 14.12 7.68 -12.00
N PRO A 2 13.33 8.76 -11.88
CA PRO A 2 13.66 9.94 -11.05
C PRO A 2 13.77 9.58 -9.56
N ASP A 3 14.56 10.33 -8.79
CA ASP A 3 14.79 10.04 -7.37
C ASP A 3 13.54 10.19 -6.50
N SER A 4 12.67 11.13 -6.82
CA SER A 4 11.35 11.29 -6.18
C SER A 4 10.49 10.02 -6.28
N ILE A 5 10.49 9.38 -7.45
CA ILE A 5 9.75 8.13 -7.69
C ILE A 5 10.41 6.95 -6.98
N LYS A 6 11.75 6.92 -6.88
CA LYS A 6 12.45 5.88 -6.11
C LYS A 6 12.04 5.96 -4.65
N THR A 7 12.00 7.17 -4.08
CA THR A 7 11.53 7.39 -2.70
C THR A 7 10.09 6.95 -2.52
N THR A 8 9.16 7.35 -3.41
CA THR A 8 7.77 6.87 -3.37
C THR A 8 7.67 5.35 -3.39
N ARG A 9 8.43 4.68 -4.26
CA ARG A 9 8.43 3.21 -4.36
C ARG A 9 8.87 2.59 -3.04
N ILE A 10 9.97 3.09 -2.46
CA ILE A 10 10.48 2.60 -1.17
C ILE A 10 9.44 2.82 -0.07
N CYS A 11 8.82 4.00 -0.01
CA CYS A 11 7.73 4.30 0.92
C CYS A 11 6.58 3.27 0.84
N LEU A 12 6.12 2.93 -0.37
CA LEU A 12 5.05 1.96 -0.56
C LEU A 12 5.48 0.51 -0.25
N VAL A 13 6.73 0.14 -0.53
CA VAL A 13 7.27 -1.17 -0.14
C VAL A 13 7.37 -1.29 1.38
N VAL A 14 7.85 -0.25 2.06
CA VAL A 14 7.93 -0.21 3.53
C VAL A 14 6.53 -0.28 4.14
N ALA A 15 5.57 0.51 3.62
CA ALA A 15 4.17 0.43 4.04
C ALA A 15 3.63 -0.99 3.90
N ALA A 16 3.77 -1.59 2.72
CA ALA A 16 3.30 -2.94 2.46
C ALA A 16 3.95 -4.00 3.38
N GLY A 17 5.25 -3.86 3.64
CA GLY A 17 5.95 -4.71 4.61
C GLY A 17 5.38 -4.56 6.02
N LEU A 18 5.04 -3.33 6.43
CA LEU A 18 4.42 -3.05 7.72
C LEU A 18 3.02 -3.68 7.83
N GLU A 19 2.22 -3.61 6.76
CA GLU A 19 0.89 -4.25 6.69
C GLU A 19 0.98 -5.77 6.77
N ILE A 20 1.96 -6.38 6.09
CA ILE A 20 2.22 -7.83 6.16
C ILE A 20 2.69 -8.23 7.57
N ALA A 21 3.55 -7.42 8.21
CA ALA A 21 3.98 -7.66 9.57
C ALA A 21 2.79 -7.56 10.55
N THR A 22 1.91 -6.56 10.37
CA THR A 22 0.66 -6.42 11.12
C THR A 22 -0.25 -7.64 10.93
N ALA A 23 -0.41 -8.13 9.70
CA ALA A 23 -1.19 -9.33 9.41
C ALA A 23 -0.64 -10.56 10.14
N ALA A 24 0.68 -10.77 10.09
CA ALA A 24 1.34 -11.87 10.79
C ALA A 24 1.19 -11.77 12.31
N LEU A 25 1.32 -10.56 12.86
CA LEU A 25 1.15 -10.31 14.29
C LEU A 25 -0.30 -10.57 14.74
N ILE A 26 -1.29 -10.06 14.00
CA ILE A 26 -2.71 -10.32 14.26
C ILE A 26 -2.97 -11.83 14.23
N LEU A 27 -2.49 -12.51 13.18
CA LEU A 27 -2.67 -13.95 13.06
C LEU A 27 -2.08 -14.69 14.28
N PHE A 28 -0.86 -14.33 14.68
CA PHE A 28 -0.21 -14.92 15.85
C PHE A 28 -0.99 -14.69 17.14
N ILE A 29 -1.40 -13.45 17.42
CA ILE A 29 -2.14 -13.08 18.65
C ILE A 29 -3.48 -13.80 18.71
N PHE A 30 -4.26 -13.77 17.64
CA PHE A 30 -5.60 -14.36 17.66
C PHE A 30 -5.56 -15.89 17.62
N LEU A 31 -4.60 -16.49 16.91
CA LEU A 31 -4.46 -17.95 16.89
C LEU A 31 -4.00 -18.47 18.24
N SER A 32 -3.01 -17.84 18.86
CA SER A 32 -2.58 -18.19 20.22
C SER A 32 -3.72 -17.99 21.23
N GLY A 33 -4.44 -16.86 21.16
CA GLY A 33 -5.63 -16.63 21.97
C GLY A 33 -6.72 -17.69 21.78
N ALA A 34 -7.01 -18.08 20.53
CA ALA A 34 -7.99 -19.11 20.22
C ALA A 34 -7.58 -20.47 20.80
N VAL A 35 -6.31 -20.85 20.70
CA VAL A 35 -5.78 -22.09 21.28
C VAL A 35 -5.87 -22.07 22.81
N LEU A 36 -5.53 -20.95 23.46
CA LEU A 36 -5.59 -20.82 24.92
C LEU A 36 -7.02 -20.88 25.44
N VAL A 37 -7.96 -20.20 24.78
CA VAL A 37 -9.39 -20.23 25.15
C VAL A 37 -10.00 -21.60 24.86
N GLY A 38 -9.62 -22.23 23.75
CA GLY A 38 -10.14 -23.55 23.34
C GLY A 38 -9.56 -24.73 24.12
N TRP A 39 -8.67 -24.48 25.09
CA TRP A 39 -8.10 -25.53 25.94
C TRP A 39 -9.11 -26.06 26.96
N GLY A 40 -10.08 -25.24 27.33
CA GLY A 40 -11.18 -25.65 28.18
C GLY A 40 -12.16 -26.58 27.44
N THR A 41 -12.94 -27.35 28.20
CA THR A 41 -13.84 -28.37 27.64
C THR A 41 -15.28 -27.91 27.56
N GLU A 42 -15.58 -26.68 27.98
CA GLU A 42 -16.93 -26.16 27.95
C GLU A 42 -17.34 -25.76 26.54
N ARG A 43 -18.61 -26.01 26.19
CA ARG A 43 -19.15 -25.70 24.86
C ARG A 43 -19.08 -24.20 24.52
N SER A 44 -19.23 -23.35 25.54
CA SER A 44 -19.05 -21.89 25.48
C SER A 44 -17.63 -21.50 25.07
N GLU A 45 -16.61 -22.18 25.60
CA GLU A 45 -15.19 -21.93 25.32
C GLU A 45 -14.81 -22.40 23.89
N LEU A 46 -15.36 -23.52 23.44
CA LEU A 46 -15.20 -24.00 22.07
C LEU A 46 -15.79 -23.02 21.05
N LEU A 47 -16.98 -22.47 21.32
CA LEU A 47 -17.57 -21.43 20.46
C LEU A 47 -16.75 -20.14 20.50
N GLY A 48 -16.31 -19.72 21.69
CA GLY A 48 -15.47 -18.53 21.87
C GLY A 48 -14.15 -18.62 21.11
N SER A 49 -13.46 -19.75 21.20
CA SER A 49 -12.20 -20.00 20.49
C SER A 49 -12.38 -20.00 18.96
N ALA A 50 -13.45 -20.63 18.45
CA ALA A 50 -13.74 -20.64 17.02
C ALA A 50 -14.00 -19.23 16.48
N LEU A 51 -14.81 -18.42 17.18
CA LEU A 51 -15.11 -17.05 16.78
C LEU A 51 -13.86 -16.15 16.85
N LEU A 52 -13.05 -16.30 17.90
CA LEU A 52 -11.80 -15.57 18.05
C LEU A 52 -10.82 -15.92 16.92
N GLY A 53 -10.62 -17.21 16.65
CA GLY A 53 -9.75 -17.69 15.56
C GLY A 53 -10.23 -17.21 14.19
N ALA A 54 -11.52 -17.34 13.89
CA ALA A 54 -12.10 -16.89 12.63
C ALA A 54 -11.95 -15.36 12.43
N THR A 55 -12.16 -14.58 13.49
CA THR A 55 -11.97 -13.12 13.46
C THR A 55 -10.52 -12.76 13.17
N GLY A 56 -9.58 -13.42 13.85
CA GLY A 56 -8.15 -13.24 13.64
C GLY A 56 -7.69 -13.55 12.23
N ILE A 57 -8.13 -14.69 11.69
CA ILE A 57 -7.83 -15.09 10.31
C ILE A 57 -8.40 -14.07 9.33
N THR A 58 -9.65 -13.65 9.52
CA THR A 58 -10.30 -12.68 8.63
C THR A 58 -9.54 -11.36 8.59
N LEU A 59 -9.18 -10.81 9.75
CA LEU A 59 -8.39 -9.58 9.84
C LEU A 59 -7.00 -9.76 9.22
N ALA A 60 -6.29 -10.84 9.55
CA ALA A 60 -4.98 -11.12 8.99
C ALA A 60 -5.00 -11.20 7.46
N VAL A 61 -6.01 -11.85 6.87
CA VAL A 61 -6.17 -11.95 5.41
C VAL A 61 -6.42 -10.58 4.79
N LEU A 62 -7.25 -9.72 5.40
CA LEU A 62 -7.50 -8.37 4.90
C LEU A 62 -6.23 -7.52 4.88
N PHE A 63 -5.48 -7.52 5.99
CA PHE A 63 -4.20 -6.80 6.08
C PHE A 63 -3.15 -7.34 5.11
N ALA A 64 -3.04 -8.67 4.99
CA ALA A 64 -2.13 -9.30 4.04
C ALA A 64 -2.49 -8.95 2.59
N ALA A 65 -3.78 -8.99 2.23
CA ALA A 65 -4.25 -8.61 0.89
C ALA A 65 -3.94 -7.14 0.59
N TYR A 66 -4.12 -6.25 1.58
CA TYR A 66 -3.78 -4.84 1.45
C TYR A 66 -2.27 -4.62 1.25
N GLY A 67 -1.43 -5.32 2.02
CA GLY A 67 0.02 -5.32 1.83
C GLY A 67 0.45 -5.83 0.45
N VAL A 68 -0.13 -6.95 -0.03
CA VAL A 68 0.13 -7.49 -1.37
C VAL A 68 -0.26 -6.49 -2.46
N PHE A 69 -1.42 -5.82 -2.33
CA PHE A 69 -1.83 -4.78 -3.26
C PHE A 69 -0.87 -3.58 -3.26
N GLY A 70 -0.31 -3.22 -2.10
CA GLY A 70 0.77 -2.25 -1.96
C GLY A 70 2.04 -2.65 -2.73
N LEU A 71 2.49 -3.90 -2.58
CA LEU A 71 3.65 -4.42 -3.33
C LEU A 71 3.39 -4.45 -4.84
N PHE A 72 2.19 -4.86 -5.26
CA PHE A 72 1.79 -4.88 -6.66
C PHE A 72 1.81 -3.47 -7.27
N THR A 73 1.32 -2.49 -6.52
CA THR A 73 1.36 -1.07 -6.91
C THR A 73 2.80 -0.56 -7.00
N ALA A 74 3.66 -0.88 -6.02
CA ALA A 74 5.08 -0.51 -6.06
C ALA A 74 5.82 -1.14 -7.25
N ALA A 75 5.49 -2.38 -7.62
CA ALA A 75 6.01 -3.04 -8.81
C ALA A 75 5.50 -2.39 -10.11
N GLY A 76 4.24 -1.95 -10.14
CA GLY A 76 3.68 -1.14 -11.24
C GLY A 76 4.41 0.19 -11.40
N ILE A 77 4.72 0.87 -10.28
CA ILE A 77 5.46 2.13 -10.24
C ILE A 77 6.87 1.96 -10.78
N ALA A 78 7.56 0.87 -10.40
CA ALA A 78 8.89 0.55 -10.91
C ALA A 78 8.91 0.35 -12.44
N LYS A 79 7.79 -0.07 -13.03
CA LYS A 79 7.61 -0.27 -14.47
C LYS A 79 7.01 0.94 -15.18
N GLY A 80 6.78 2.06 -14.49
CA GLY A 80 6.20 3.28 -15.07
C GLY A 80 4.78 3.10 -15.59
N ARG A 81 4.00 2.13 -15.08
CA ARG A 81 2.65 1.87 -15.61
C ARG A 81 1.66 2.96 -15.20
N PRO A 82 0.82 3.49 -16.10
CA PRO A 82 -0.05 4.63 -15.80
C PRO A 82 -1.09 4.34 -14.71
N TRP A 83 -1.64 3.11 -14.65
CA TRP A 83 -2.59 2.70 -13.61
C TRP A 83 -1.98 2.73 -12.21
N SER A 84 -0.67 2.49 -12.09
CA SER A 84 0.02 2.39 -10.80
C SER A 84 0.18 3.76 -10.12
N ARG A 85 0.10 4.85 -10.90
CA ARG A 85 0.07 6.20 -10.35
C ARG A 85 -1.21 6.45 -9.55
N ILE A 86 -2.37 6.09 -10.12
CA ILE A 86 -3.67 6.27 -9.47
C ILE A 86 -3.77 5.36 -8.24
N ALA A 87 -3.40 4.08 -8.39
CA ALA A 87 -3.36 3.14 -7.27
C ALA A 87 -2.42 3.63 -6.14
N GLY A 88 -1.24 4.15 -6.49
CA GLY A 88 -0.29 4.70 -5.53
C GLY A 88 -0.81 5.94 -4.81
N LEU A 89 -1.56 6.82 -5.49
CA LEU A 89 -2.20 7.98 -4.87
C LEU A 89 -3.28 7.56 -3.89
N VAL A 90 -4.15 6.62 -4.28
CA VAL A 90 -5.20 6.09 -3.39
C VAL A 90 -4.56 5.48 -2.13
N LEU A 91 -3.55 4.63 -2.30
CA LEU A 91 -2.82 4.05 -1.18
C LEU A 91 -2.19 5.13 -0.30
N ALA A 92 -1.51 6.12 -0.88
CA ALA A 92 -0.86 7.17 -0.11
C ALA A 92 -1.85 8.02 0.70
N VAL A 93 -3.09 8.24 0.21
CA VAL A 93 -4.17 8.88 0.97
C VAL A 93 -4.68 7.96 2.08
N LEU A 94 -4.89 6.68 1.80
CA LEU A 94 -5.32 5.68 2.79
C LEU A 94 -4.31 5.49 3.93
N LEU A 95 -3.03 5.78 3.68
CA LEU A 95 -1.97 5.77 4.69
C LEU A 95 -2.02 6.98 5.64
N LEU A 96 -2.61 8.11 5.25
CA LEU A 96 -2.58 9.34 6.06
C LEU A 96 -3.21 9.22 7.45
N PRO A 97 -4.36 8.51 7.65
CA PRO A 97 -4.96 8.34 8.97
C PRO A 97 -4.13 7.48 9.92
N ALA A 98 -3.18 6.68 9.41
CA ALA A 98 -2.33 5.81 10.22
C ALA A 98 -1.18 6.60 10.86
N PHE A 99 -1.52 7.55 11.74
CA PHE A 99 -0.56 8.41 12.42
C PHE A 99 0.26 7.64 13.48
N PRO A 100 1.57 7.91 13.64
CA PRO A 100 2.39 8.89 12.89
C PRO A 100 3.07 8.32 11.64
N VAL A 101 3.34 7.01 11.61
CA VAL A 101 4.20 6.38 10.60
C VAL A 101 3.58 6.43 9.21
N GLY A 102 2.30 6.07 9.09
CA GLY A 102 1.58 6.07 7.83
C GLY A 102 1.40 7.48 7.28
N THR A 103 1.21 8.50 8.13
CA THR A 103 1.15 9.90 7.71
C THR A 103 2.47 10.34 7.05
N VAL A 104 3.61 10.05 7.67
CA VAL A 104 4.93 10.39 7.10
C VAL A 104 5.13 9.71 5.75
N ILE A 105 4.91 8.39 5.69
CA ILE A 105 5.07 7.60 4.46
C ILE A 105 4.10 8.09 3.36
N GLY A 106 2.84 8.33 3.72
CA GLY A 106 1.80 8.81 2.82
C GLY A 106 2.13 10.17 2.22
N ILE A 107 2.60 11.13 3.03
CA ILE A 107 3.03 12.45 2.54
C ILE A 107 4.19 12.32 1.55
N PHE A 108 5.23 11.53 1.86
CA PHE A 108 6.36 11.36 0.93
C PHE A 108 5.93 10.67 -0.38
N ALA A 109 5.06 9.67 -0.29
CA ALA A 109 4.51 9.01 -1.47
C ALA A 109 3.67 9.98 -2.32
N LEU A 110 2.80 10.79 -1.71
CA LEU A 110 2.00 11.81 -2.40
C LEU A 110 2.88 12.86 -3.07
N LYS A 111 3.90 13.39 -2.36
CA LYS A 111 4.82 14.39 -2.92
C LYS A 111 5.53 13.87 -4.17
N GLY A 112 5.97 12.61 -4.17
CA GLY A 112 6.60 12.01 -5.35
C GLY A 112 5.62 11.74 -6.50
N LEU A 113 4.41 11.25 -6.23
CA LEU A 113 3.41 10.90 -7.26
C LEU A 113 2.68 12.11 -7.89
N LEU A 114 2.57 13.21 -7.15
CA LEU A 114 1.99 14.47 -7.63
C LEU A 114 3.02 15.37 -8.32
N GLY A 115 4.30 15.13 -8.10
CA GLY A 115 5.40 15.92 -8.64
C GLY A 115 5.49 15.90 -10.18
N PRO A 116 6.25 16.85 -10.77
CA PRO A 116 6.48 16.92 -12.21
C PRO A 116 7.17 15.65 -12.75
N ASP A 117 8.09 15.08 -11.96
CA ASP A 117 8.79 13.83 -12.27
C ASP A 117 7.85 12.65 -12.52
N ALA A 118 6.74 12.57 -11.78
CA ALA A 118 5.75 11.51 -11.97
C ALA A 118 5.04 11.64 -13.32
N ARG A 119 4.76 12.87 -13.78
CA ARG A 119 4.12 13.09 -15.08
C ARG A 119 5.03 12.64 -16.22
N ALA A 120 6.33 12.88 -16.09
CA ALA A 120 7.32 12.41 -17.06
C ALA A 120 7.50 10.89 -16.99
N TRP A 121 7.54 10.31 -15.78
CA TRP A 121 7.80 8.88 -15.57
C TRP A 121 6.65 7.96 -15.99
N PHE A 122 5.40 8.35 -15.72
CA PHE A 122 4.22 7.57 -16.07
C PHE A 122 3.70 7.86 -17.49
N GLY A 123 4.31 8.81 -18.19
CA GLY A 123 3.84 9.33 -19.47
C GLY A 123 2.53 10.13 -19.36
N THR A 124 2.25 10.95 -20.37
CA THR A 124 0.88 11.42 -20.60
C THR A 124 0.01 10.22 -20.97
N PRO A 125 -1.26 10.13 -20.50
CA PRO A 125 -2.17 9.04 -20.86
C PRO A 125 -2.31 8.79 -22.37
N ASN A 126 -1.93 9.75 -23.21
CA ASN A 126 -2.05 9.72 -24.67
C ASN A 126 -0.70 9.69 -25.42
N GLY A 127 0.45 9.51 -24.76
CA GLY A 127 1.76 9.43 -25.43
C GLY A 127 2.20 10.68 -26.19
N ALA A 128 1.48 11.80 -26.05
CA ALA A 128 1.85 13.05 -26.70
C ALA A 128 3.12 13.61 -26.03
N PRO A 129 4.23 13.78 -26.77
CA PRO A 129 5.40 14.47 -26.25
C PRO A 129 5.01 15.89 -25.84
N PRO A 130 5.66 16.47 -24.80
CA PRO A 130 5.43 17.87 -24.45
C PRO A 130 5.69 18.73 -25.69
N VAL A 131 4.68 19.50 -26.10
CA VAL A 131 4.81 20.40 -27.26
C VAL A 131 5.92 21.39 -26.94
N SER A 132 7.09 21.21 -27.56
CA SER A 132 8.15 22.21 -27.51
C SER A 132 7.61 23.44 -28.24
N PHE A 133 7.43 24.55 -27.52
CA PHE A 133 7.11 25.83 -28.15
C PHE A 133 8.20 26.16 -29.18
N ARG A 134 7.86 26.09 -30.47
CA ARG A 134 8.69 26.66 -31.53
C ARG A 134 8.20 28.10 -31.73
N PRO A 135 9.04 29.12 -31.52
CA PRO A 135 8.67 30.47 -31.91
C PRO A 135 8.41 30.50 -33.42
N PRO A 136 7.47 31.35 -33.89
CA PRO A 136 7.18 31.49 -35.31
C PRO A 136 8.47 31.90 -36.05
N SER A 137 8.80 31.16 -37.10
CA SER A 137 9.88 31.53 -38.01
C SER A 137 9.49 32.82 -38.70
N THR A 138 10.07 33.93 -38.27
CA THR A 138 9.98 35.21 -38.97
C THR A 138 10.76 35.06 -40.28
N LEU A 139 10.03 34.87 -41.38
CA LEU A 139 10.48 35.18 -42.74
C LEU A 139 10.10 36.62 -43.06
#